data_AF-A0A8I1JBS0-F1
#
_entry.id   AF-A0A8I1JBS0-F1
#
_cell.length_a   1.000
_cell.length_b   1.000
_cell.length_c   1.000
_cell.angle_alpha   90.00
_cell.angle_beta   90.00
_cell.angle_gamma   90.00
#
_symmetry.space_group_name_H-M   'P 1'
#
loop_
_entity.id
_entity.type
_entity.pdbx_description
1 polymer ?
#
loop_
_entity_poly.entity_id
_entity_poly.type
_entity_poly.pdbx_seq_one_letter_code
_entity_poly.pdbx_strand_id
1 'polypeptide(L)'
;MNISSINKKLKKTFGGKFSASEENGSIFVRGKSSDWGEIVAACQAAAKKFSTTHIVNDIVYTGEQPAPTRLPSLKDDFLEGRTPDVLVIGGGISGASIARELTKWKLDVLLVDKEADLALQASGRNDGEVHPGIDLGKGSLKHKYIRRANHMYADVCRELDVPFKQVGQYVLFRNAALKPLIGLYAFWRKHHDGIEDTEIISGKELMRREPNLTPETKFAMYNPSAGCVCPYGLTIAYAENAVQNGAQVSLNTAVLSMEVSEHNIISVTTNRGVIHPKIVINAAGVFAEDIAAMADDRFFSIHPRRGTNSILDQKAGAYMHSVASVKDISVHGKTHSKGGGILHTVHDNLLVGPDAVETVEKENTETRAESIKTVFDKQTQTMPELSKRDIITYFTGVRAPTFEEDFILEPGRRTRNLIHVAGIQSPGLTTAPAVAVDMAELAVDMLGKTETVEKNNNYNPIRKGVPVLREMDDDTREKMIAENPDYGEIICRCEQISKGEILDALKSPICVPTVDGIKKRIRPGMGRCQGGFCSPLVTKIIAEFLGVPLYEVKKSSAEAVITYGETKVNEGGEE
;
A
#
# COMPACT_ATOMS: atom_id res chain seq x y z
N MET A 1 -31.09 -3.98 2.55
CA MET A 1 -31.75 -3.92 3.88
C MET A 1 -32.91 -2.95 3.70
N ASN A 2 -34.10 -3.17 4.27
CA ASN A 2 -35.18 -2.20 4.07
C ASN A 2 -34.79 -0.85 4.69
N ILE A 3 -34.86 0.26 3.93
CA ILE A 3 -34.51 1.62 4.37
C ILE A 3 -35.25 2.03 5.66
N SER A 4 -36.50 1.60 5.84
CA SER A 4 -37.26 1.82 7.08
C SER A 4 -36.58 1.19 8.30
N SER A 5 -36.00 0.00 8.13
CA SER A 5 -35.24 -0.67 9.18
C SER A 5 -33.93 0.06 9.51
N ILE A 6 -33.21 0.53 8.49
CA ILE A 6 -31.99 1.34 8.67
C ILE A 6 -32.32 2.61 9.44
N ASN A 7 -33.34 3.37 9.00
CA ASN A 7 -33.76 4.60 9.68
C ASN A 7 -34.22 4.35 11.12
N LYS A 8 -34.94 3.26 11.40
CA LYS A 8 -35.31 2.88 12.77
C LYS A 8 -34.07 2.62 13.63
N LYS A 9 -33.04 1.96 13.08
CA LYS A 9 -31.77 1.73 13.76
C LYS A 9 -31.01 3.03 14.00
N LEU A 10 -30.88 3.88 12.99
CA LEU A 10 -30.24 5.20 13.10
C LEU A 10 -30.94 6.07 14.15
N LYS A 11 -32.27 6.14 14.13
CA LYS A 11 -33.06 6.87 15.13
C LYS A 11 -32.84 6.34 16.55
N LYS A 12 -32.81 5.02 16.72
CA LYS A 12 -32.58 4.37 18.02
C LYS A 12 -31.18 4.65 18.57
N THR A 13 -30.15 4.60 17.73
CA THR A 13 -28.75 4.71 18.16
C THR A 13 -28.26 6.15 18.26
N PHE A 14 -28.70 7.03 17.37
CA PHE A 14 -28.18 8.40 17.21
C PHE A 14 -29.25 9.48 17.41
N GLY A 15 -30.40 9.14 18.02
CA GLY A 15 -31.44 10.11 18.37
C GLY A 15 -32.12 10.81 17.19
N GLY A 16 -32.00 10.26 15.97
CA GLY A 16 -32.57 10.86 14.76
C GLY A 16 -31.71 11.96 14.12
N LYS A 17 -30.45 12.12 14.54
CA LYS A 17 -29.46 13.02 13.90
C LYS A 17 -29.19 12.68 12.42
N PHE A 18 -29.34 11.40 12.07
CA PHE A 18 -29.05 10.88 10.74
C PHE A 18 -30.27 10.19 10.14
N SER A 19 -30.38 10.28 8.83
CA SER A 19 -31.35 9.56 8.01
C SER A 19 -30.65 8.86 6.84
N ALA A 20 -31.28 7.82 6.33
CA ALA A 20 -30.84 7.08 5.16
C ALA A 20 -31.93 7.08 4.08
N SER A 21 -31.53 7.20 2.82
CA SER A 21 -32.36 7.00 1.63
C SER A 21 -31.66 6.08 0.64
N GLU A 22 -32.43 5.47 -0.25
CA GLU A 22 -31.89 4.67 -1.36
C GLU A 22 -32.05 5.47 -2.65
N GLU A 23 -30.94 5.72 -3.33
CA GLU A 23 -30.88 6.47 -4.59
C GLU A 23 -29.90 5.74 -5.52
N ASN A 24 -30.32 5.45 -6.75
CA ASN A 24 -29.48 4.85 -7.79
C ASN A 24 -28.71 3.59 -7.32
N GLY A 25 -29.38 2.70 -6.58
CA GLY A 25 -28.80 1.45 -6.09
C GLY A 25 -27.75 1.60 -4.98
N SER A 26 -27.71 2.76 -4.31
CA SER A 26 -26.80 3.07 -3.19
C SER A 26 -27.58 3.65 -2.01
N ILE A 27 -27.04 3.52 -0.81
CA ILE A 27 -27.66 4.06 0.41
C ILE A 27 -26.93 5.34 0.80
N PHE A 28 -27.64 6.46 0.71
CA PHE A 28 -27.13 7.76 1.13
C PHE A 28 -27.47 7.99 2.59
N VAL A 29 -26.45 8.25 3.41
CA VAL A 29 -26.63 8.63 4.81
C VAL A 29 -26.37 10.12 4.95
N ARG A 30 -27.34 10.85 5.53
CA ARG A 30 -27.33 12.31 5.63
C ARG A 30 -27.59 12.78 7.04
N GLY A 31 -27.15 13.99 7.34
CA GLY A 31 -27.28 14.65 8.64
C GLY A 31 -26.13 15.60 8.89
N LYS A 32 -25.85 15.91 10.16
CA LYS A 32 -24.70 16.74 10.56
C LYS A 32 -24.10 16.21 11.85
N SER A 33 -22.77 16.25 11.98
CA SER A 33 -22.06 15.99 13.24
C SER A 33 -20.66 16.61 13.24
N SER A 34 -20.18 17.03 14.41
CA SER A 34 -18.80 17.45 14.62
C SER A 34 -17.89 16.29 15.08
N ASP A 35 -18.44 15.10 15.31
CA ASP A 35 -17.70 13.91 15.72
C ASP A 35 -17.58 12.95 14.54
N TRP A 36 -16.36 12.79 14.03
CA TRP A 36 -16.08 11.87 12.92
C TRP A 36 -16.36 10.41 13.26
N GLY A 37 -16.11 9.99 14.51
CA GLY A 37 -16.42 8.63 14.96
C GLY A 37 -17.92 8.35 14.96
N GLU A 38 -18.74 9.34 15.30
CA GLU A 38 -20.21 9.24 15.21
C GLU A 38 -20.68 9.08 13.76
N ILE A 39 -20.09 9.83 12.82
CA ILE A 39 -20.36 9.72 11.37
C ILE A 39 -20.02 8.32 10.87
N VAL A 40 -18.82 7.83 11.16
CA VAL A 40 -18.38 6.49 10.74
C VAL A 40 -19.30 5.42 11.32
N ALA A 41 -19.66 5.52 12.60
CA ALA A 41 -20.57 4.58 13.25
C ALA A 41 -21.98 4.60 12.63
N ALA A 42 -22.49 5.76 12.23
CA ALA A 42 -23.79 5.88 11.57
C ALA A 42 -23.80 5.21 10.19
N CYS A 43 -22.77 5.48 9.37
CA CYS A 43 -22.61 4.85 8.06
C CYS A 43 -22.42 3.33 8.18
N GLN A 44 -21.57 2.85 9.10
CA GLN A 44 -21.42 1.42 9.39
C GLN A 44 -22.72 0.78 9.90
N ALA A 45 -23.55 1.52 10.64
CA ALA A 45 -24.84 1.03 11.09
C ALA A 45 -25.83 0.82 9.94
N ALA A 46 -25.71 1.61 8.85
CA ALA A 46 -26.49 1.48 7.62
C ALA A 46 -25.91 0.42 6.67
N ALA A 47 -24.61 0.17 6.71
CA ALA A 47 -23.92 -0.79 5.85
C ALA A 47 -24.37 -2.24 6.09
N LYS A 48 -24.31 -3.03 5.02
CA LYS A 48 -24.53 -4.49 5.05
C LYS A 48 -23.28 -5.17 4.50
N LYS A 49 -22.74 -6.13 5.24
CA LYS A 49 -21.61 -6.95 4.77
C LYS A 49 -21.95 -7.66 3.46
N PHE A 50 -20.96 -7.73 2.57
CA PHE A 50 -21.05 -8.41 1.26
C PHE A 50 -22.18 -7.88 0.36
N SER A 51 -22.58 -6.62 0.58
CA SER A 51 -23.61 -5.95 -0.22
C SER A 51 -22.98 -5.27 -1.42
N THR A 52 -23.67 -5.32 -2.56
CA THR A 52 -23.38 -4.49 -3.75
C THR A 52 -24.10 -3.15 -3.69
N THR A 53 -25.02 -2.94 -2.75
CA THR A 53 -25.55 -1.61 -2.41
C THR A 53 -24.59 -0.97 -1.41
N HIS A 54 -23.84 0.03 -1.85
CA HIS A 54 -22.81 0.69 -1.06
C HIS A 54 -23.33 1.91 -0.31
N ILE A 55 -22.66 2.27 0.77
CA ILE A 55 -22.92 3.49 1.53
C ILE A 55 -22.23 4.70 0.88
N VAL A 56 -23.01 5.75 0.66
CA VAL A 56 -22.53 7.10 0.36
C VAL A 56 -22.72 7.97 1.61
N ASN A 57 -21.62 8.56 2.07
CA ASN A 57 -21.62 9.49 3.20
C ASN A 57 -21.82 10.92 2.68
N ASP A 58 -23.00 11.46 2.97
CA ASP A 58 -23.38 12.87 2.75
C ASP A 58 -23.70 13.55 4.09
N ILE A 59 -23.19 13.02 5.21
CA ILE A 59 -23.26 13.69 6.50
C ILE A 59 -22.29 14.87 6.48
N VAL A 60 -22.79 16.07 6.79
CA VAL A 60 -21.96 17.27 6.88
C VAL A 60 -21.12 17.20 8.15
N TYR A 61 -19.81 17.10 7.99
CA TYR A 61 -18.87 17.20 9.10
C TYR A 61 -18.67 18.66 9.51
N THR A 62 -19.08 19.00 10.74
CA THR A 62 -19.04 20.37 11.27
C THR A 62 -17.90 20.60 12.27
N GLY A 63 -16.95 19.67 12.35
CA GLY A 63 -15.74 19.83 13.16
C GLY A 63 -14.65 20.62 12.44
N GLU A 64 -13.42 20.51 12.94
CA GLU A 64 -12.25 21.12 12.32
C GLU A 64 -12.00 20.50 10.93
N GLN A 65 -12.06 21.33 9.90
CA GLN A 65 -11.96 20.82 8.53
C GLN A 65 -10.57 20.25 8.26
N PRO A 66 -10.48 19.10 7.57
CA PRO A 66 -9.18 18.53 7.20
C PRO A 66 -8.40 19.50 6.31
N ALA A 67 -7.07 19.40 6.37
CA ALA A 67 -6.21 20.09 5.41
C ALA A 67 -6.61 19.73 3.97
N PRO A 68 -6.51 20.68 3.02
CA PRO A 68 -6.77 20.39 1.62
C PRO A 68 -5.83 19.31 1.10
N THR A 69 -6.27 18.58 0.07
CA THR A 69 -5.43 17.58 -0.60
C THR A 69 -4.19 18.26 -1.17
N ARG A 70 -3.02 17.70 -0.89
CA ARG A 70 -1.75 18.21 -1.40
C ARG A 70 -1.64 17.92 -2.90
N LEU A 71 -1.48 18.98 -3.67
CA LEU A 71 -1.24 18.95 -5.10
C LEU A 71 0.24 19.21 -5.42
N PRO A 72 0.76 18.68 -6.53
CA PRO A 72 2.10 19.00 -7.01
C PRO A 72 2.28 20.49 -7.29
N SER A 73 3.48 21.00 -7.03
CA SER A 73 3.87 22.34 -7.46
C SER A 73 4.16 22.42 -8.97
N LEU A 74 4.58 21.31 -9.59
CA LEU A 74 4.81 21.22 -11.03
C LEU A 74 3.50 21.46 -11.78
N LYS A 75 3.50 22.39 -12.73
CA LYS A 75 2.41 22.66 -13.67
C LYS A 75 2.98 22.95 -15.05
N ASP A 76 2.53 22.22 -16.05
CA ASP A 76 2.96 22.33 -17.44
C ASP A 76 1.87 21.75 -18.37
N ASP A 77 2.17 21.62 -19.66
CA ASP A 77 1.27 21.05 -20.67
C ASP A 77 1.83 19.72 -21.23
N PHE A 78 2.64 19.00 -20.44
CA PHE A 78 3.38 17.83 -20.90
C PHE A 78 2.49 16.70 -21.44
N LEU A 79 1.27 16.57 -20.93
CA LEU A 79 0.29 15.55 -21.31
C LEU A 79 -0.84 16.10 -22.20
N GLU A 80 -0.76 17.35 -22.63
CA GLU A 80 -1.80 18.00 -23.42
C GLU A 80 -2.10 17.21 -24.70
N GLY A 81 -3.38 16.88 -24.90
CA GLY A 81 -3.87 16.16 -26.08
C GLY A 81 -3.49 14.68 -26.13
N ARG A 82 -2.91 14.08 -25.07
CA ARG A 82 -2.61 12.64 -25.02
C ARG A 82 -3.90 11.83 -25.09
N THR A 83 -3.90 10.75 -25.88
CA THR A 83 -5.07 9.87 -26.10
C THR A 83 -4.76 8.40 -25.75
N PRO A 84 -4.44 8.05 -24.48
CA PRO A 84 -4.13 6.67 -24.12
C PRO A 84 -5.36 5.77 -24.26
N ASP A 85 -5.15 4.50 -24.59
CA ASP A 85 -6.23 3.50 -24.57
C ASP A 85 -6.74 3.30 -23.14
N VAL A 86 -5.81 3.25 -22.17
CA VAL A 86 -6.14 3.12 -20.75
C VAL A 86 -5.35 4.12 -19.92
N LEU A 87 -6.07 4.98 -19.20
CA LEU A 87 -5.53 5.86 -18.16
C LEU A 87 -5.74 5.23 -16.78
N VAL A 88 -4.65 4.91 -16.08
CA VAL A 88 -4.67 4.42 -14.70
C VAL A 88 -4.37 5.56 -13.74
N ILE A 89 -5.31 5.88 -12.85
CA ILE A 89 -5.18 6.95 -11.86
C ILE A 89 -4.76 6.35 -10.52
N GLY A 90 -3.51 6.60 -10.11
CA GLY A 90 -2.92 6.17 -8.84
C GLY A 90 -1.79 5.15 -9.00
N GLY A 91 -0.56 5.53 -8.70
CA GLY A 91 0.66 4.72 -8.68
C GLY A 91 0.92 3.98 -7.36
N GLY A 92 -0.17 3.59 -6.68
CA GLY A 92 -0.12 2.60 -5.61
C GLY A 92 -0.03 1.18 -6.17
N ILE A 93 0.02 0.18 -5.27
CA ILE A 93 0.15 -1.24 -5.65
C ILE A 93 -0.91 -1.67 -6.67
N SER A 94 -2.15 -1.23 -6.50
CA SER A 94 -3.26 -1.57 -7.40
C SER A 94 -3.06 -1.03 -8.82
N GLY A 95 -2.75 0.26 -8.97
CA GLY A 95 -2.55 0.84 -10.30
C GLY A 95 -1.28 0.35 -10.98
N ALA A 96 -0.18 0.20 -10.22
CA ALA A 96 1.07 -0.32 -10.76
C ALA A 96 0.95 -1.77 -11.26
N SER A 97 0.27 -2.64 -10.49
CA SER A 97 0.06 -4.03 -10.92
C SER A 97 -0.90 -4.14 -12.10
N ILE A 98 -1.97 -3.33 -12.13
CA ILE A 98 -2.89 -3.25 -13.28
C ILE A 98 -2.16 -2.77 -14.53
N ALA A 99 -1.34 -1.71 -14.44
CA ALA A 99 -0.58 -1.19 -15.56
C ALA A 99 0.33 -2.27 -16.17
N ARG A 100 1.02 -3.08 -15.34
CA ARG A 100 1.81 -4.22 -15.82
C ARG A 100 0.94 -5.23 -16.57
N GLU A 101 -0.20 -5.63 -16.01
CA GLU A 101 -1.07 -6.63 -16.62
C GLU A 101 -1.67 -6.14 -17.95
N LEU A 102 -1.97 -4.84 -18.08
CA LEU A 102 -2.42 -4.23 -19.34
C LEU A 102 -1.35 -4.31 -20.44
N THR A 103 -0.06 -4.24 -20.12
CA THR A 103 1.03 -4.33 -21.12
C THR A 103 1.20 -5.71 -21.76
N LYS A 104 0.46 -6.73 -21.28
CA LYS A 104 0.30 -8.02 -21.98
C LYS A 104 -0.52 -7.91 -23.27
N TRP A 105 -1.11 -6.74 -23.51
CA TRP A 105 -1.90 -6.39 -24.68
C TRP A 105 -1.25 -5.20 -25.40
N LYS A 106 -1.51 -5.05 -26.70
CA LYS A 106 -1.03 -3.90 -27.48
C LYS A 106 -1.90 -2.67 -27.20
N LEU A 107 -1.66 -2.02 -26.07
CA LEU A 107 -2.40 -0.85 -25.60
C LEU A 107 -1.44 0.30 -25.25
N ASP A 108 -1.83 1.55 -25.54
CA ASP A 108 -1.21 2.75 -24.94
C ASP A 108 -1.72 2.91 -23.50
N VAL A 109 -0.88 2.54 -22.54
CA VAL A 109 -1.18 2.59 -21.10
C VAL A 109 -0.44 3.75 -20.47
N LEU A 110 -1.20 4.70 -19.90
CA LEU A 110 -0.66 5.81 -19.13
C LEU A 110 -1.08 5.68 -17.67
N LEU A 111 -0.11 5.60 -16.76
CA LEU A 111 -0.33 5.70 -15.32
C LEU A 111 0.02 7.11 -14.85
N VAL A 112 -0.87 7.74 -14.10
CA VAL A 112 -0.63 9.06 -13.47
C VAL A 112 -0.70 8.94 -11.94
N ASP A 113 0.22 9.62 -11.25
CA ASP A 113 0.18 9.76 -9.80
C ASP A 113 0.52 11.20 -9.40
N LYS A 114 -0.24 11.75 -8.44
CA LYS A 114 0.00 13.10 -7.90
C LYS A 114 1.29 13.16 -7.09
N GLU A 115 1.81 12.03 -6.65
CA GLU A 115 3.01 11.97 -5.83
C GLU A 115 4.29 12.05 -6.67
N ALA A 116 5.38 12.51 -6.05
CA ALA A 116 6.68 12.65 -6.71
C ALA A 116 7.42 11.31 -6.94
N ASP A 117 6.88 10.22 -6.41
CA ASP A 117 7.36 8.85 -6.57
C ASP A 117 6.19 7.89 -6.32
N LEU A 118 6.38 6.63 -6.71
CA LEU A 118 5.40 5.56 -6.49
C LEU A 118 5.32 5.17 -5.01
N ALA A 119 4.19 4.54 -4.64
CA ALA A 119 3.94 4.03 -3.30
C ALA A 119 4.04 5.07 -2.17
N LEU A 120 3.92 6.37 -2.46
CA LEU A 120 4.02 7.44 -1.45
C LEU A 120 2.80 7.60 -0.54
N GLN A 121 1.77 6.76 -0.68
CA GLN A 121 0.60 6.71 0.19
C GLN A 121 0.50 5.34 0.90
N ALA A 122 -0.67 4.73 0.99
CA ALA A 122 -0.91 3.48 1.73
C ALA A 122 0.01 2.31 1.31
N SER A 123 0.35 2.21 0.01
CA SER A 123 1.16 1.11 -0.52
C SER A 123 2.60 1.07 -0.03
N GLY A 124 3.17 2.22 0.38
CA GLY A 124 4.49 2.28 1.02
C GLY A 124 4.43 2.32 2.54
N ARG A 125 3.22 2.32 3.13
CA ARG A 125 2.97 2.51 4.57
C ARG A 125 2.09 1.40 5.15
N ASN A 126 2.45 0.16 4.85
CA ASN A 126 1.86 -1.04 5.42
C ASN A 126 2.97 -1.95 5.99
N ASP A 127 2.56 -3.08 6.56
CA ASP A 127 3.44 -4.06 7.19
C ASP A 127 4.25 -4.90 6.21
N GLY A 128 3.84 -4.96 4.93
CA GLY A 128 4.47 -5.84 3.93
C GLY A 128 4.04 -7.30 4.08
N GLU A 129 2.94 -7.59 4.79
CA GLU A 129 2.45 -8.96 4.99
C GLU A 129 1.76 -9.50 3.72
N VAL A 130 2.11 -10.73 3.36
CA VAL A 130 1.38 -11.58 2.42
C VAL A 130 0.45 -12.46 3.25
N HIS A 131 -0.81 -12.04 3.41
CA HIS A 131 -1.73 -12.66 4.36
C HIS A 131 -2.22 -14.05 3.92
N PRO A 132 -2.50 -14.97 4.88
CA PRO A 132 -3.02 -16.31 4.58
C PRO A 132 -4.54 -16.35 4.32
N GLY A 133 -5.26 -15.30 4.72
CA GLY A 133 -6.72 -15.16 4.53
C GLY A 133 -7.58 -15.78 5.64
N ILE A 134 -6.99 -16.23 6.74
CA ILE A 134 -7.69 -16.94 7.82
C ILE A 134 -8.82 -16.11 8.46
N ASP A 135 -8.75 -14.78 8.41
CA ASP A 135 -9.70 -13.87 9.04
C ASP A 135 -10.84 -13.36 8.12
N LEU A 136 -10.92 -13.87 6.88
CA LEU A 136 -11.84 -13.37 5.85
C LEU A 136 -12.96 -14.36 5.51
N GLY A 137 -14.22 -14.03 5.77
CA GLY A 137 -15.34 -14.91 5.40
C GLY A 137 -15.57 -15.01 3.89
N LYS A 138 -15.94 -16.21 3.41
CA LYS A 138 -16.46 -16.41 2.04
C LYS A 138 -17.63 -15.47 1.76
N GLY A 139 -17.65 -14.92 0.54
CA GLY A 139 -18.61 -13.92 0.09
C GLY A 139 -18.04 -12.51 -0.05
N SER A 140 -16.94 -12.19 0.65
CA SER A 140 -16.22 -10.93 0.39
C SER A 140 -15.35 -10.99 -0.85
N LEU A 141 -15.14 -9.83 -1.50
CA LEU A 141 -14.14 -9.71 -2.56
C LEU A 141 -12.73 -9.92 -2.01
N LYS A 142 -12.44 -9.44 -0.79
CA LYS A 142 -11.18 -9.78 -0.08
C LYS A 142 -10.92 -11.29 -0.07
N HIS A 143 -11.92 -12.09 0.31
CA HIS A 143 -11.81 -13.55 0.30
C HIS A 143 -11.71 -14.14 -1.10
N LYS A 144 -12.44 -13.59 -2.08
CA LYS A 144 -12.38 -14.05 -3.49
C LYS A 144 -10.93 -14.07 -4.00
N TYR A 145 -10.17 -13.01 -3.70
CA TYR A 145 -8.83 -12.84 -4.27
C TYR A 145 -7.70 -13.39 -3.40
N ILE A 146 -7.87 -13.44 -2.06
CA ILE A 146 -6.73 -13.65 -1.15
C ILE A 146 -5.93 -14.93 -1.41
N ARG A 147 -6.61 -16.07 -1.60
CA ARG A 147 -5.92 -17.35 -1.78
C ARG A 147 -5.23 -17.45 -3.13
N ARG A 148 -5.94 -17.10 -4.22
CA ARG A 148 -5.36 -17.05 -5.56
C ARG A 148 -4.12 -16.16 -5.58
N ALA A 149 -4.23 -14.96 -5.01
CA ALA A 149 -3.14 -13.99 -5.03
C ALA A 149 -1.96 -14.41 -4.15
N ASN A 150 -2.20 -14.97 -2.96
CA ASN A 150 -1.14 -15.51 -2.08
C ASN A 150 -0.26 -16.53 -2.83
N HIS A 151 -0.87 -17.45 -3.58
CA HIS A 151 -0.15 -18.45 -4.38
C HIS A 151 0.66 -17.86 -5.55
N MET A 152 0.38 -16.63 -5.98
CA MET A 152 1.12 -15.96 -7.07
C MET A 152 2.41 -15.29 -6.59
N TYR A 153 2.62 -15.10 -5.28
CA TYR A 153 3.70 -14.25 -4.77
C TYR A 153 5.09 -14.73 -5.11
N ALA A 154 5.36 -16.03 -4.99
CA ALA A 154 6.68 -16.59 -5.27
C ALA A 154 7.08 -16.33 -6.73
N ASP A 155 6.15 -16.53 -7.67
CA ASP A 155 6.40 -16.32 -9.09
C ASP A 155 6.52 -14.84 -9.42
N VAL A 156 5.59 -14.00 -8.95
CA VAL A 156 5.63 -12.54 -9.16
C VAL A 156 6.92 -11.93 -8.62
N CYS A 157 7.32 -12.29 -7.40
CA CYS A 157 8.53 -11.72 -6.78
C CYS A 157 9.80 -12.20 -7.49
N ARG A 158 9.81 -13.44 -8.01
CA ARG A 158 10.90 -13.95 -8.85
C ARG A 158 10.96 -13.24 -10.21
N GLU A 159 9.81 -13.01 -10.85
CA GLU A 159 9.71 -12.28 -12.12
C GLU A 159 10.16 -10.82 -11.98
N LEU A 160 9.78 -10.17 -10.88
CA LEU A 160 10.06 -8.76 -10.64
C LEU A 160 11.38 -8.48 -9.92
N ASP A 161 12.09 -9.53 -9.51
CA ASP A 161 13.34 -9.47 -8.73
C ASP A 161 13.18 -8.67 -7.43
N VAL A 162 12.17 -9.07 -6.65
CA VAL A 162 11.80 -8.46 -5.37
C VAL A 162 11.96 -9.49 -4.25
N PRO A 163 12.58 -9.14 -3.12
CA PRO A 163 12.73 -10.09 -2.02
C PRO A 163 11.37 -10.46 -1.43
N PHE A 164 11.15 -11.76 -1.26
CA PHE A 164 9.97 -12.36 -0.62
C PHE A 164 10.41 -13.52 0.28
N LYS A 165 9.88 -13.58 1.50
CA LYS A 165 10.12 -14.68 2.45
C LYS A 165 8.78 -15.25 2.91
N GLN A 166 8.60 -16.56 2.78
CA GLN A 166 7.43 -17.24 3.35
C GLN A 166 7.73 -17.65 4.80
N VAL A 167 7.41 -16.74 5.72
CA VAL A 167 7.80 -16.80 7.14
C VAL A 167 6.78 -17.49 8.05
N GLY A 168 5.56 -17.69 7.54
CA GLY A 168 4.43 -18.22 8.32
C GLY A 168 3.88 -17.23 9.35
N GLN A 169 2.68 -17.51 9.84
CA GLN A 169 1.99 -16.68 10.83
C GLN A 169 1.45 -17.51 11.99
N TYR A 170 1.64 -17.01 13.21
CA TYR A 170 1.12 -17.57 14.44
C TYR A 170 0.04 -16.67 15.06
N VAL A 171 -1.10 -17.27 15.37
CA VAL A 171 -2.12 -16.68 16.26
C VAL A 171 -2.07 -17.43 17.59
N LEU A 172 -1.64 -16.73 18.64
CA LEU A 172 -1.30 -17.32 19.93
C LEU A 172 -2.51 -17.30 20.86
N PHE A 173 -2.77 -18.44 21.52
CA PHE A 173 -3.87 -18.60 22.48
C PHE A 173 -3.35 -19.02 23.85
N ARG A 174 -3.66 -18.23 24.89
CA ARG A 174 -3.26 -18.48 26.29
C ARG A 174 -4.25 -19.35 27.08
N ASN A 175 -5.50 -19.46 26.61
CA ASN A 175 -6.51 -20.27 27.27
C ASN A 175 -6.66 -21.63 26.56
N ALA A 176 -6.14 -22.70 27.18
CA ALA A 176 -6.20 -24.06 26.65
C ALA A 176 -7.62 -24.58 26.38
N ALA A 177 -8.63 -24.10 27.12
CA ALA A 177 -10.02 -24.52 26.94
C ALA A 177 -10.60 -24.11 25.58
N LEU A 178 -10.02 -23.10 24.91
CA LEU A 178 -10.44 -22.67 23.57
C LEU A 178 -9.97 -23.61 22.45
N LYS A 179 -9.04 -24.54 22.72
CA LYS A 179 -8.41 -25.37 21.70
C LYS A 179 -9.40 -26.15 20.82
N PRO A 180 -10.44 -26.82 21.36
CA PRO A 180 -11.42 -27.53 20.53
C PRO A 180 -12.21 -26.60 19.61
N LEU A 181 -12.62 -25.42 20.13
CA LEU A 181 -13.35 -24.42 19.36
C LEU A 181 -12.51 -23.85 18.22
N ILE A 182 -11.25 -23.52 18.50
CA ILE A 182 -10.31 -23.00 17.48
C ILE A 182 -9.94 -24.09 16.47
N GLY A 183 -9.82 -25.35 16.90
CA GLY A 183 -9.65 -26.49 15.99
C GLY A 183 -10.83 -26.65 15.05
N LEU A 184 -12.06 -26.55 15.55
CA LEU A 184 -13.27 -26.58 14.72
C LEU A 184 -13.34 -25.38 13.77
N TYR A 185 -12.95 -24.19 14.24
CA TYR A 185 -12.84 -23.01 13.40
C TYR A 185 -11.85 -23.24 12.27
N ALA A 186 -10.61 -23.65 12.55
CA ALA A 186 -9.59 -23.94 11.54
C ALA A 186 -10.07 -25.01 10.53
N PHE A 187 -10.71 -26.08 11.02
CA PHE A 187 -11.32 -27.09 10.16
C PHE A 187 -12.40 -26.50 9.23
N TRP A 188 -13.29 -25.66 9.75
CA TRP A 188 -14.29 -24.98 8.95
C TRP A 188 -13.66 -24.07 7.91
N ARG A 189 -12.66 -23.27 8.28
CA ARG A 189 -11.92 -22.38 7.37
C ARG A 189 -11.24 -23.16 6.24
N LYS A 190 -10.68 -24.32 6.54
CA LYS A 190 -10.10 -25.23 5.55
C LYS A 190 -11.13 -25.71 4.54
N HIS A 191 -12.23 -26.31 5.00
CA HIS A 191 -13.18 -26.98 4.11
C HIS A 191 -14.22 -26.06 3.46
N HIS A 192 -14.57 -24.95 4.11
CA HIS A 192 -15.58 -24.01 3.62
C HIS A 192 -14.98 -22.85 2.81
N ASP A 193 -13.86 -22.31 3.32
CA ASP A 193 -13.23 -21.08 2.82
C ASP A 193 -11.96 -21.36 1.99
N GLY A 194 -11.47 -22.61 1.95
CA GLY A 194 -10.30 -22.98 1.14
C GLY A 194 -8.97 -22.51 1.74
N ILE A 195 -8.91 -22.27 3.05
CA ILE A 195 -7.67 -21.96 3.77
C ILE A 195 -7.04 -23.28 4.24
N GLU A 196 -6.48 -24.02 3.28
CA GLU A 196 -6.21 -25.46 3.44
C GLU A 196 -5.02 -25.80 4.36
N ASP A 197 -4.10 -24.85 4.53
CA ASP A 197 -2.81 -25.03 5.14
C ASP A 197 -2.76 -24.62 6.62
N THR A 198 -3.87 -24.15 7.19
CA THR A 198 -3.94 -23.78 8.61
C THR A 198 -3.85 -25.00 9.53
N GLU A 199 -2.95 -24.93 10.51
CA GLU A 199 -2.69 -26.00 11.49
C GLU A 199 -2.89 -25.51 12.93
N ILE A 200 -3.20 -26.42 13.85
CA ILE A 200 -3.17 -26.15 15.29
C ILE A 200 -1.93 -26.82 15.89
N ILE A 201 -0.99 -26.02 16.39
CA ILE A 201 0.23 -26.51 17.03
C ILE A 201 0.18 -26.34 18.55
N SER A 202 0.93 -27.19 19.27
CA SER A 202 1.05 -27.06 20.72
C SER A 202 1.93 -25.88 21.11
N GLY A 203 1.75 -25.34 22.33
CA GLY A 203 2.65 -24.32 22.87
C GLY A 203 4.12 -24.80 22.94
N LYS A 204 4.36 -26.09 23.23
CA LYS A 204 5.71 -26.67 23.22
C LYS A 204 6.37 -26.60 21.84
N GLU A 205 5.59 -26.92 20.80
CA GLU A 205 6.07 -26.84 19.42
C GLU A 205 6.31 -25.39 18.99
N LEU A 206 5.44 -24.46 19.40
CA LEU A 206 5.65 -23.03 19.18
C LEU A 206 6.97 -22.57 19.80
N MET A 207 7.21 -22.87 21.08
CA MET A 207 8.44 -22.45 21.77
C MET A 207 9.71 -23.09 21.19
N ARG A 208 9.59 -24.25 20.54
CA ARG A 208 10.71 -24.87 19.80
C ARG A 208 11.07 -24.07 18.54
N ARG A 209 10.07 -23.49 17.86
CA ARG A 209 10.26 -22.71 16.63
C ARG A 209 10.60 -21.25 16.90
N GLU A 210 9.93 -20.66 17.89
CA GLU A 210 9.96 -19.23 18.21
C GLU A 210 10.12 -19.04 19.73
N PRO A 211 11.33 -19.22 20.28
CA PRO A 211 11.57 -19.29 21.73
C PRO A 211 11.37 -17.97 22.48
N ASN A 212 11.35 -16.83 21.78
CA ASN A 212 11.18 -15.50 22.39
C ASN A 212 9.70 -15.05 22.44
N LEU A 213 8.78 -15.80 21.85
CA LEU A 213 7.35 -15.54 22.02
C LEU A 213 6.89 -15.88 23.45
N THR A 214 5.73 -15.33 23.84
CA THR A 214 5.25 -15.49 25.22
C THR A 214 5.10 -16.97 25.64
N PRO A 215 5.76 -17.41 26.73
CA PRO A 215 5.69 -18.81 27.22
C PRO A 215 4.33 -19.16 27.81
N GLU A 216 3.45 -18.18 28.00
CA GLU A 216 2.08 -18.40 28.45
C GLU A 216 1.18 -19.03 27.38
N THR A 217 1.64 -19.07 26.14
CA THR A 217 0.91 -19.68 25.02
C THR A 217 0.69 -21.16 25.23
N LYS A 218 -0.57 -21.61 25.18
CA LYS A 218 -0.95 -23.02 25.36
C LYS A 218 -1.02 -23.76 24.04
N PHE A 219 -1.46 -23.08 22.99
CA PHE A 219 -1.47 -23.58 21.61
C PHE A 219 -1.51 -22.38 20.65
N ALA A 220 -1.19 -22.61 19.38
CA ALA A 220 -1.27 -21.59 18.35
C ALA A 220 -1.95 -22.13 17.10
N MET A 221 -2.62 -21.25 16.37
CA MET A 221 -3.00 -21.49 14.99
C MET A 221 -1.86 -21.02 14.10
N TYR A 222 -1.33 -21.91 13.28
CA TYR A 222 -0.20 -21.68 12.39
C TYR A 222 -0.68 -21.65 10.93
N ASN A 223 -0.31 -20.60 10.21
CA ASN A 223 -0.63 -20.42 8.79
C ASN A 223 0.68 -20.34 7.99
N PRO A 224 1.14 -21.43 7.37
CA PRO A 224 2.43 -21.48 6.69
C PRO A 224 2.48 -20.68 5.38
N SER A 225 1.33 -20.41 4.73
CA SER A 225 1.24 -19.56 3.53
C SER A 225 1.47 -18.07 3.78
N ALA A 226 1.53 -17.63 5.03
CA ALA A 226 1.84 -16.24 5.32
C ALA A 226 3.30 -15.92 4.96
N GLY A 227 3.53 -14.72 4.41
CA GLY A 227 4.86 -14.28 4.02
C GLY A 227 5.07 -12.79 4.23
N CYS A 228 6.25 -12.31 3.88
CA CYS A 228 6.60 -10.90 3.90
C CYS A 228 7.34 -10.50 2.63
N VAL A 229 7.08 -9.28 2.17
CA VAL A 229 7.67 -8.67 0.97
C VAL A 229 8.01 -7.21 1.27
N CYS A 230 8.88 -6.61 0.47
CA CYS A 230 9.07 -5.16 0.50
C CYS A 230 7.93 -4.46 -0.27
N PRO A 231 7.00 -3.73 0.40
CA PRO A 231 5.76 -3.30 -0.26
C PRO A 231 5.96 -2.16 -1.27
N TYR A 232 6.84 -1.20 -0.96
CA TYR A 232 7.21 -0.15 -1.91
C TYR A 232 8.12 -0.70 -3.02
N GLY A 233 9.05 -1.60 -2.70
CA GLY A 233 9.88 -2.28 -3.71
C GLY A 233 9.06 -3.06 -4.72
N LEU A 234 8.06 -3.83 -4.26
CA LEU A 234 7.13 -4.54 -5.12
C LEU A 234 6.32 -3.58 -6.01
N THR A 235 5.80 -2.49 -5.44
CA THR A 235 5.01 -1.49 -6.19
C THR A 235 5.85 -0.83 -7.29
N ILE A 236 7.09 -0.43 -6.96
CA ILE A 236 8.03 0.17 -7.92
C ILE A 236 8.37 -0.84 -9.02
N ALA A 237 8.67 -2.09 -8.66
CA ALA A 237 9.05 -3.11 -9.63
C ALA A 237 7.91 -3.45 -10.61
N TYR A 238 6.65 -3.45 -10.15
CA TYR A 238 5.48 -3.56 -11.02
C TYR A 238 5.45 -2.46 -12.08
N ALA A 239 5.59 -1.20 -11.66
CA ALA A 239 5.55 -0.06 -12.56
C ALA A 239 6.76 -0.02 -13.50
N GLU A 240 7.96 -0.32 -13.01
CA GLU A 240 9.17 -0.40 -13.84
C GLU A 240 9.04 -1.50 -14.90
N ASN A 241 8.49 -2.67 -14.55
CA ASN A 241 8.22 -3.72 -15.54
C ASN A 241 7.13 -3.31 -16.54
N ALA A 242 6.10 -2.57 -16.11
CA ALA A 242 5.12 -2.00 -17.03
C ALA A 242 5.80 -1.05 -18.04
N VAL A 243 6.69 -0.15 -17.58
CA VAL A 243 7.45 0.77 -18.44
C VAL A 243 8.36 0.00 -19.40
N GLN A 244 9.05 -1.05 -18.94
CA GLN A 244 9.86 -1.92 -19.79
C GLN A 244 9.05 -2.62 -20.90
N ASN A 245 7.73 -2.77 -20.69
CA ASN A 245 6.80 -3.35 -21.65
C ASN A 245 5.98 -2.31 -22.44
N GLY A 246 6.32 -1.03 -22.34
CA GLY A 246 5.75 0.05 -23.17
C GLY A 246 4.71 0.94 -22.49
N ALA A 247 4.38 0.71 -21.21
CA ALA A 247 3.56 1.68 -20.46
C ALA A 247 4.33 2.98 -20.19
N GLN A 248 3.60 4.06 -19.94
CA GLN A 248 4.15 5.34 -19.50
C GLN A 248 3.70 5.64 -18.07
N VAL A 249 4.59 6.24 -17.28
CA VAL A 249 4.29 6.70 -15.92
C VAL A 249 4.57 8.19 -15.84
N SER A 250 3.58 8.97 -15.43
CA SER A 250 3.71 10.40 -15.16
C SER A 250 3.47 10.69 -13.67
N LEU A 251 4.56 10.95 -12.97
CA LEU A 251 4.56 11.39 -11.56
C LEU A 251 4.32 12.90 -11.48
N ASN A 252 3.99 13.39 -10.28
CA ASN A 252 3.58 14.78 -10.06
C ASN A 252 2.39 15.21 -10.96
N THR A 253 1.51 14.26 -11.29
CA THR A 253 0.32 14.47 -12.13
C THR A 253 -0.94 14.17 -11.31
N ALA A 254 -1.57 15.23 -10.80
CA ALA A 254 -2.87 15.18 -10.17
C ALA A 254 -3.98 15.33 -11.22
N VAL A 255 -4.97 14.43 -11.18
CA VAL A 255 -6.25 14.61 -11.87
C VAL A 255 -7.10 15.60 -11.07
N LEU A 256 -7.62 16.63 -11.74
CA LEU A 256 -8.30 17.76 -11.13
C LEU A 256 -9.81 17.76 -11.42
N SER A 257 -10.20 17.32 -12.61
CA SER A 257 -11.60 17.19 -13.03
C SER A 257 -11.73 16.28 -14.26
N MET A 258 -12.95 15.89 -14.59
CA MET A 258 -13.28 15.16 -15.82
C MET A 258 -14.48 15.79 -16.49
N GLU A 259 -14.50 15.78 -17.82
CA GLU A 259 -15.68 16.07 -18.61
C GLU A 259 -16.39 14.76 -18.96
N VAL A 260 -17.64 14.63 -18.53
CA VAL A 260 -18.47 13.46 -18.81
C VAL A 260 -19.59 13.88 -19.75
N SER A 261 -19.68 13.23 -20.91
CA SER A 261 -20.75 13.43 -21.89
C SER A 261 -21.29 12.07 -22.33
N GLU A 262 -22.61 11.96 -22.47
CA GLU A 262 -23.30 10.73 -22.87
C GLU A 262 -22.84 9.48 -22.08
N HIS A 263 -22.65 9.64 -20.77
CA HIS A 263 -22.17 8.58 -19.87
C HIS A 263 -20.74 8.08 -20.16
N ASN A 264 -19.89 8.89 -20.80
CA ASN A 264 -18.48 8.57 -21.01
C ASN A 264 -17.60 9.75 -20.59
N ILE A 265 -16.44 9.46 -20.02
CA ILE A 265 -15.37 10.42 -19.79
C ILE A 265 -14.77 10.76 -21.16
N ILE A 266 -14.87 12.03 -21.56
CA ILE A 266 -14.34 12.55 -22.84
C ILE A 266 -12.98 13.20 -22.65
N SER A 267 -12.75 13.81 -21.48
CA SER A 267 -11.48 14.44 -21.14
C SER A 267 -11.21 14.35 -19.63
N VAL A 268 -9.93 14.29 -19.28
CA VAL A 268 -9.42 14.29 -17.91
C VAL A 268 -8.45 15.46 -17.79
N THR A 269 -8.83 16.48 -17.02
CA THR A 269 -7.97 17.64 -16.76
C THR A 269 -6.98 17.31 -15.65
N THR A 270 -5.70 17.52 -15.90
CA THR A 270 -4.63 17.39 -14.91
C THR A 270 -3.93 18.72 -14.67
N ASN A 271 -3.03 18.78 -13.68
CA ASN A 271 -2.11 19.92 -13.54
C ASN A 271 -1.01 19.96 -14.64
N ARG A 272 -0.98 18.97 -15.54
CA ARG A 272 0.03 18.79 -16.58
C ARG A 272 -0.56 18.69 -18.01
N GLY A 273 -1.73 19.30 -18.22
CA GLY A 273 -2.50 19.25 -19.47
C GLY A 273 -3.75 18.36 -19.42
N VAL A 274 -4.53 18.36 -20.51
CA VAL A 274 -5.77 17.60 -20.70
C VAL A 274 -5.51 16.31 -21.48
N ILE A 275 -6.04 15.19 -20.97
CA ILE A 275 -5.89 13.84 -21.53
C ILE A 275 -7.25 13.33 -22.02
N HIS A 276 -7.28 12.57 -23.11
CA HIS A 276 -8.49 12.01 -23.74
C HIS A 276 -8.44 10.47 -23.75
N PRO A 277 -8.61 9.80 -22.60
CA PRO A 277 -8.49 8.35 -22.53
C PRO A 277 -9.72 7.63 -23.09
N LYS A 278 -9.54 6.42 -23.64
CA LYS A 278 -10.68 5.55 -23.99
C LYS A 278 -11.31 4.92 -22.75
N ILE A 279 -10.49 4.38 -21.85
CA ILE A 279 -10.90 3.85 -20.54
C ILE A 279 -10.12 4.53 -19.41
N VAL A 280 -10.81 4.77 -18.29
CA VAL A 280 -10.19 5.22 -17.04
C VAL A 280 -10.29 4.12 -15.97
N ILE A 281 -9.19 3.85 -15.28
CA ILE A 281 -9.13 2.98 -14.10
C ILE A 281 -8.87 3.86 -12.87
N ASN A 282 -9.85 3.92 -11.98
CA ASN A 282 -9.75 4.63 -10.71
C ASN A 282 -9.13 3.71 -9.65
N ALA A 283 -7.83 3.87 -9.40
CA ALA A 283 -7.06 3.17 -8.38
C ALA A 283 -6.48 4.14 -7.32
N ALA A 284 -7.19 5.25 -7.06
CA ALA A 284 -6.66 6.39 -6.30
C ALA A 284 -6.67 6.23 -4.77
N GLY A 285 -6.80 5.00 -4.26
CA GLY A 285 -6.73 4.71 -2.82
C GLY A 285 -7.74 5.51 -1.99
N VAL A 286 -7.27 6.27 -1.00
CA VAL A 286 -8.13 7.13 -0.14
C VAL A 286 -8.86 8.24 -0.92
N PHE A 287 -8.44 8.52 -2.16
CA PHE A 287 -9.07 9.50 -3.04
C PHE A 287 -10.01 8.89 -4.07
N ALA A 288 -10.24 7.56 -4.02
CA ALA A 288 -11.03 6.90 -5.06
C ALA A 288 -12.48 7.41 -5.11
N GLU A 289 -13.06 7.86 -4.00
CA GLU A 289 -14.40 8.49 -4.04
C GLU A 289 -14.39 9.88 -4.69
N ASP A 290 -13.28 10.61 -4.60
CA ASP A 290 -13.15 11.94 -5.23
C ASP A 290 -13.05 11.78 -6.75
N ILE A 291 -12.23 10.83 -7.22
CA ILE A 291 -12.17 10.47 -8.64
C ILE A 291 -13.51 9.96 -9.15
N ALA A 292 -14.23 9.17 -8.35
CA ALA A 292 -15.58 8.74 -8.71
C ALA A 292 -16.55 9.93 -8.82
N ALA A 293 -16.45 10.91 -7.93
CA ALA A 293 -17.25 12.13 -8.01
C ALA A 293 -16.91 12.99 -9.24
N MET A 294 -15.62 13.16 -9.56
CA MET A 294 -15.18 13.87 -10.77
C MET A 294 -15.74 13.22 -12.05
N ALA A 295 -15.95 11.91 -12.04
CA ALA A 295 -16.48 11.14 -13.16
C ALA A 295 -18.02 10.97 -13.15
N ASP A 296 -18.75 11.72 -12.31
CA ASP A 296 -20.20 11.58 -12.09
C ASP A 296 -20.66 10.13 -11.77
N ASP A 297 -19.82 9.39 -11.04
CA ASP A 297 -20.05 7.97 -10.70
C ASP A 297 -19.78 7.67 -9.21
N ARG A 298 -20.01 8.64 -8.33
CA ARG A 298 -19.90 8.40 -6.88
C ARG A 298 -21.10 7.59 -6.38
N PHE A 299 -20.87 6.31 -6.09
CA PHE A 299 -21.84 5.41 -5.44
C PHE A 299 -21.32 4.78 -4.13
N PHE A 300 -20.12 5.15 -3.71
CA PHE A 300 -19.49 4.70 -2.47
C PHE A 300 -18.76 5.85 -1.79
N SER A 301 -18.41 5.65 -0.52
CA SER A 301 -17.57 6.57 0.25
C SER A 301 -16.48 5.84 1.00
N ILE A 302 -15.38 6.55 1.24
CA ILE A 302 -14.23 6.07 1.98
C ILE A 302 -14.18 6.77 3.33
N HIS A 303 -13.87 6.04 4.39
CA HIS A 303 -13.56 6.65 5.69
C HIS A 303 -12.08 6.42 6.03
N PRO A 304 -11.23 7.46 5.99
CA PRO A 304 -9.81 7.27 6.21
C PRO A 304 -9.48 6.71 7.59
N ARG A 305 -8.61 5.70 7.64
CA ARG A 305 -8.20 5.05 8.90
C ARG A 305 -6.69 4.98 9.03
N ARG A 306 -6.15 5.75 9.97
CA ARG A 306 -4.71 5.78 10.29
C ARG A 306 -4.24 4.49 10.95
N GLY A 307 -3.00 4.14 10.67
CA GLY A 307 -2.29 3.04 11.31
C GLY A 307 -0.81 3.35 11.44
N THR A 308 -0.33 3.40 12.68
CA THR A 308 1.05 3.73 13.04
C THR A 308 1.83 2.45 13.33
N ASN A 309 3.01 2.33 12.73
CA ASN A 309 3.94 1.22 12.95
C ASN A 309 5.28 1.74 13.48
N SER A 310 6.00 0.85 14.15
CA SER A 310 7.42 1.04 14.50
C SER A 310 8.25 -0.04 13.80
N ILE A 311 9.42 0.34 13.28
CA ILE A 311 10.42 -0.60 12.77
C ILE A 311 11.58 -0.63 13.78
N LEU A 312 11.92 -1.83 14.23
CA LEU A 312 13.02 -2.10 15.13
C LEU A 312 14.26 -2.51 14.33
N ASP A 313 15.42 -2.26 14.91
CA ASP A 313 16.71 -2.66 14.38
C ASP A 313 16.79 -4.17 14.10
N GLN A 314 17.65 -4.58 13.15
CA GLN A 314 17.82 -5.98 12.76
C GLN A 314 18.25 -6.88 13.93
N LYS A 315 18.89 -6.34 14.97
CA LYS A 315 19.18 -7.11 16.20
C LYS A 315 17.90 -7.66 16.85
N ALA A 316 16.78 -6.93 16.75
CA ALA A 316 15.50 -7.39 17.25
C ALA A 316 14.89 -8.47 16.35
N GLY A 317 15.18 -8.41 15.03
CA GLY A 317 14.78 -9.43 14.06
C GLY A 317 15.30 -10.83 14.37
N ALA A 318 16.43 -10.94 15.06
CA ALA A 318 17.00 -12.21 15.50
C ALA A 318 16.15 -12.92 16.57
N TYR A 319 15.20 -12.24 17.21
CA TYR A 319 14.36 -12.85 18.25
C TYR A 319 13.14 -13.60 17.70
N MET A 320 12.69 -13.27 16.50
CA MET A 320 11.46 -13.84 15.94
C MET A 320 11.52 -13.84 14.42
N HIS A 321 11.20 -14.95 13.77
CA HIS A 321 11.37 -15.16 12.32
C HIS A 321 10.06 -15.33 11.55
N SER A 322 8.92 -14.97 12.14
CA SER A 322 7.57 -15.18 11.61
C SER A 322 6.71 -13.91 11.68
N VAL A 323 5.39 -14.07 11.52
CA VAL A 323 4.38 -13.07 11.94
C VAL A 323 3.65 -13.61 13.15
N ALA A 324 3.41 -12.80 14.18
CA ALA A 324 2.75 -13.26 15.41
C ALA A 324 1.83 -12.22 16.03
N SER A 325 0.73 -12.70 16.62
CA SER A 325 -0.13 -11.90 17.48
C SER A 325 -0.86 -12.77 18.50
N VAL A 326 -1.08 -12.24 19.70
CA VAL A 326 -1.96 -12.86 20.71
C VAL A 326 -3.42 -12.46 20.43
N LYS A 327 -4.33 -13.45 20.54
CA LYS A 327 -5.78 -13.22 20.51
C LYS A 327 -6.41 -13.65 21.84
N ASP A 328 -6.77 -12.66 22.64
CA ASP A 328 -7.64 -12.87 23.80
C ASP A 328 -9.11 -12.65 23.40
N ILE A 329 -9.89 -13.73 23.42
CA ILE A 329 -11.33 -13.72 23.07
C ILE A 329 -12.17 -12.96 24.14
N SER A 330 -11.56 -12.50 25.24
CA SER A 330 -12.22 -11.78 26.33
C SER A 330 -12.51 -10.30 26.03
N VAL A 331 -11.94 -9.70 24.97
CA VAL A 331 -12.14 -8.28 24.66
C VAL A 331 -13.46 -8.05 23.93
N HIS A 332 -14.47 -7.60 24.68
CA HIS A 332 -15.82 -7.22 24.23
C HIS A 332 -15.88 -5.94 23.36
N GLY A 333 -14.82 -5.61 22.63
CA GLY A 333 -14.78 -4.44 21.75
C GLY A 333 -15.13 -4.83 20.32
N LYS A 334 -16.21 -4.25 19.76
CA LYS A 334 -16.43 -4.19 18.30
C LYS A 334 -15.38 -3.28 17.66
N THR A 335 -14.12 -3.69 17.67
CA THR A 335 -13.06 -3.00 16.94
C THR A 335 -12.94 -3.66 15.57
N HIS A 336 -13.10 -2.90 14.50
CA HIS A 336 -12.99 -3.37 13.12
C HIS A 336 -11.52 -3.56 12.68
N SER A 337 -10.56 -3.47 13.61
CA SER A 337 -9.14 -3.70 13.34
C SER A 337 -8.74 -5.14 13.63
N LYS A 338 -7.88 -5.74 12.79
CA LYS A 338 -7.26 -7.06 13.06
C LYS A 338 -6.45 -7.06 14.36
N GLY A 339 -6.07 -5.87 14.83
CA GLY A 339 -5.42 -5.65 16.11
C GLY A 339 -3.90 -5.50 16.05
N GLY A 340 -3.31 -5.42 14.85
CA GLY A 340 -1.86 -5.36 14.66
C GLY A 340 -1.13 -6.61 15.16
N GLY A 341 0.15 -6.72 14.86
CA GLY A 341 1.01 -7.82 15.29
C GLY A 341 2.49 -7.42 15.31
N ILE A 342 3.32 -8.45 15.38
CA ILE A 342 4.77 -8.37 15.18
C ILE A 342 5.05 -9.11 13.88
N LEU A 343 5.79 -8.48 12.98
CA LEU A 343 6.16 -9.06 11.69
C LEU A 343 7.67 -9.01 11.51
N HIS A 344 8.27 -10.15 11.19
CA HIS A 344 9.62 -10.21 10.67
C HIS A 344 9.62 -9.77 9.20
N THR A 345 10.24 -8.63 8.93
CA THR A 345 10.26 -8.04 7.58
C THR A 345 11.21 -8.79 6.67
N VAL A 346 11.10 -8.58 5.36
CA VAL A 346 11.99 -9.25 4.40
C VAL A 346 13.47 -8.82 4.53
N HIS A 347 13.72 -7.69 5.17
CA HIS A 347 15.05 -7.13 5.43
C HIS A 347 15.53 -7.37 6.88
N ASP A 348 14.93 -8.34 7.56
CA ASP A 348 15.33 -8.83 8.88
C ASP A 348 15.17 -7.82 10.04
N ASN A 349 14.44 -6.74 9.82
CA ASN A 349 13.90 -5.91 10.89
C ASN A 349 12.63 -6.54 11.49
N LEU A 350 12.29 -6.20 12.74
CA LEU A 350 10.92 -6.39 13.25
C LEU A 350 10.08 -5.15 13.01
N LEU A 351 8.84 -5.35 12.57
CA LEU A 351 7.81 -4.34 12.50
C LEU A 351 6.76 -4.61 13.57
N VAL A 352 6.39 -3.59 14.33
CA VAL A 352 5.41 -3.68 15.41
C VAL A 352 4.27 -2.71 15.13
N GLY A 353 3.03 -3.23 15.06
CA GLY A 353 1.84 -2.46 14.75
C GLY A 353 0.96 -3.15 13.71
N PRO A 354 0.09 -2.41 13.02
CA PRO A 354 -0.31 -1.03 13.31
C PRO A 354 -1.44 -0.94 14.34
N ASP A 355 -1.68 0.26 14.87
CA ASP A 355 -2.98 0.63 15.44
C ASP A 355 -4.03 0.94 14.35
N ALA A 356 -5.22 1.36 14.80
CA ALA A 356 -6.33 1.74 13.95
C ALA A 356 -7.09 2.91 14.56
N VAL A 357 -6.97 4.08 13.95
CA VAL A 357 -7.62 5.32 14.41
C VAL A 357 -8.37 5.93 13.23
N GLU A 358 -9.69 6.09 13.36
CA GLU A 358 -10.50 6.79 12.34
C GLU A 358 -10.08 8.26 12.26
N THR A 359 -9.98 8.79 11.05
CA THR A 359 -9.67 10.21 10.82
C THR A 359 -10.45 10.73 9.63
N VAL A 360 -10.76 12.03 9.65
CA VAL A 360 -11.33 12.74 8.49
C VAL A 360 -10.24 13.06 7.45
N GLU A 361 -8.97 13.04 7.85
CA GLU A 361 -7.84 13.46 7.02
C GLU A 361 -7.29 12.32 6.15
N LYS A 362 -7.35 12.49 4.82
CA LYS A 362 -6.86 11.50 3.84
C LYS A 362 -5.33 11.36 3.82
N GLU A 363 -4.60 12.41 4.21
CA GLU A 363 -3.13 12.47 4.10
C GLU A 363 -2.40 12.69 5.43
N ASN A 364 -3.09 12.58 6.58
CA ASN A 364 -2.42 12.72 7.87
C ASN A 364 -1.58 11.47 8.19
N THR A 365 -0.27 11.60 7.94
CA THR A 365 0.74 10.57 8.19
C THR A 365 1.61 10.88 9.42
N GLU A 366 1.16 11.76 10.31
CA GLU A 366 1.85 12.03 11.56
C GLU A 366 1.95 10.80 12.45
N THR A 367 3.01 10.72 13.25
CA THR A 367 3.21 9.66 14.25
C THR A 367 3.00 10.24 15.63
N ARG A 368 2.15 9.60 16.45
CA ARG A 368 1.82 10.05 17.81
C ARG A 368 2.40 9.10 18.86
N ALA A 369 2.92 9.66 19.95
CA ALA A 369 3.54 8.88 21.01
C ALA A 369 2.55 7.91 21.67
N GLU A 370 1.28 8.30 21.77
CA GLU A 370 0.17 7.50 22.30
C GLU A 370 -0.10 6.27 21.43
N SER A 371 -0.03 6.41 20.10
CA SER A 371 -0.15 5.29 19.15
C SER A 371 0.97 4.28 19.36
N ILE A 372 2.21 4.75 19.48
CA ILE A 372 3.36 3.87 19.75
C ILE A 372 3.21 3.17 21.10
N LYS A 373 2.80 3.91 22.14
CA LYS A 373 2.54 3.33 23.46
C LYS A 373 1.48 2.23 23.39
N THR A 374 0.34 2.51 22.75
CA THR A 374 -0.78 1.57 22.60
C THR A 374 -0.36 0.29 21.87
N VAL A 375 0.40 0.43 20.78
CA VAL A 375 0.93 -0.69 20.01
C VAL A 375 1.86 -1.54 20.88
N PHE A 376 2.83 -0.93 21.56
CA PHE A 376 3.77 -1.69 22.39
C PHE A 376 3.11 -2.33 23.61
N ASP A 377 2.23 -1.64 24.33
CA ASP A 377 1.50 -2.19 25.48
C ASP A 377 0.68 -3.42 25.10
N LYS A 378 0.22 -3.48 23.84
CA LYS A 378 -0.46 -4.64 23.28
C LYS A 378 0.52 -5.73 22.87
N GLN A 379 1.57 -5.40 22.11
CA GLN A 379 2.42 -6.43 21.48
C GLN A 379 3.47 -7.02 22.42
N THR A 380 3.78 -6.38 23.56
CA THR A 380 4.59 -7.00 24.63
C THR A 380 3.91 -8.23 25.24
N GLN A 381 2.60 -8.38 25.07
CA GLN A 381 1.89 -9.60 25.44
C GLN A 381 2.21 -10.77 24.49
N THR A 382 2.57 -10.47 23.23
CA THR A 382 3.00 -11.44 22.22
C THR A 382 4.48 -11.80 22.37
N MET A 383 5.34 -10.80 22.53
CA MET A 383 6.79 -10.95 22.74
C MET A 383 7.25 -10.02 23.88
N PRO A 384 7.43 -10.54 25.11
CA PRO A 384 7.79 -9.73 26.27
C PRO A 384 9.11 -8.96 26.16
N GLU A 385 10.06 -9.46 25.37
CA GLU A 385 11.38 -8.86 25.14
C GLU A 385 11.35 -7.63 24.20
N LEU A 386 10.18 -7.25 23.67
CA LEU A 386 10.06 -6.05 22.84
C LEU A 386 10.52 -4.79 23.58
N SER A 387 11.50 -4.10 23.00
CA SER A 387 12.05 -2.86 23.56
C SER A 387 11.85 -1.67 22.64
N LYS A 388 11.29 -0.58 23.19
CA LYS A 388 11.20 0.72 22.48
C LYS A 388 12.57 1.32 22.16
N ARG A 389 13.64 0.89 22.85
CA ARG A 389 15.02 1.35 22.59
C ARG A 389 15.57 0.82 21.27
N ASP A 390 14.93 -0.20 20.70
CA ASP A 390 15.36 -0.81 19.45
C ASP A 390 14.70 -0.19 18.24
N ILE A 391 13.78 0.77 18.44
CA ILE A 391 13.09 1.45 17.35
C ILE A 391 14.08 2.32 16.60
N ILE A 392 14.19 2.08 15.29
CA ILE A 392 15.00 2.87 14.37
C ILE A 392 14.15 3.85 13.56
N THR A 393 12.86 3.56 13.34
CA THR A 393 11.95 4.48 12.67
C THR A 393 10.48 4.19 12.95
N TYR A 394 9.63 5.17 12.64
CA TYR A 394 8.18 5.12 12.77
C TYR A 394 7.54 5.60 11.47
N PHE A 395 6.37 5.09 11.17
CA PHE A 395 5.57 5.63 10.08
C PHE A 395 4.08 5.41 10.32
N THR A 396 3.26 6.30 9.77
CA THR A 396 1.81 6.18 9.77
C THR A 396 1.31 6.13 8.34
N GLY A 397 0.47 5.15 8.02
CA GLY A 397 -0.30 5.07 6.78
C GLY A 397 -1.77 5.37 7.00
N VAL A 398 -2.46 5.82 5.95
CA VAL A 398 -3.91 6.04 5.94
C VAL A 398 -4.54 5.01 5.01
N ARG A 399 -5.44 4.18 5.55
CA ARG A 399 -6.16 3.15 4.80
C ARG A 399 -7.44 3.71 4.21
N ALA A 400 -7.92 3.09 3.14
CA ALA A 400 -9.11 3.49 2.40
C ALA A 400 -10.28 2.49 2.52
N PRO A 401 -10.78 2.15 3.73
CA PRO A 401 -11.94 1.28 3.86
C PRO A 401 -13.22 1.95 3.34
N THR A 402 -14.11 1.14 2.76
CA THR A 402 -15.53 1.49 2.69
C THR A 402 -16.22 1.09 3.99
N PHE A 403 -17.45 1.56 4.19
CA PHE A 403 -18.25 1.22 5.38
C PHE A 403 -18.67 -0.26 5.45
N GLU A 404 -18.64 -0.98 4.33
CA GLU A 404 -18.84 -2.44 4.27
C GLU A 404 -17.58 -3.23 4.64
N GLU A 405 -16.43 -2.55 4.73
CA GLU A 405 -15.10 -3.13 5.01
C GLU A 405 -14.67 -4.15 3.94
N ASP A 406 -15.05 -3.94 2.68
CA ASP A 406 -14.69 -4.79 1.53
C ASP A 406 -14.21 -3.94 0.35
N PHE A 407 -13.75 -4.58 -0.72
CA PHE A 407 -13.29 -3.90 -1.93
C PHE A 407 -14.47 -3.49 -2.83
N ILE A 408 -14.19 -2.59 -3.77
CA ILE A 408 -15.03 -2.27 -4.92
C ILE A 408 -14.15 -2.50 -6.15
N LEU A 409 -14.53 -3.50 -6.96
CA LEU A 409 -13.79 -3.98 -8.13
C LEU A 409 -14.79 -4.22 -9.27
N GLU A 410 -15.31 -3.15 -9.83
CA GLU A 410 -16.41 -3.18 -10.80
C GLU A 410 -16.39 -1.99 -11.78
N PRO A 411 -17.04 -2.12 -12.95
CA PRO A 411 -17.27 -0.98 -13.84
C PRO A 411 -18.05 0.14 -13.16
N GLY A 412 -17.92 1.36 -13.70
CA GLY A 412 -18.76 2.50 -13.34
C GLY A 412 -20.25 2.17 -13.50
N ARG A 413 -21.09 2.68 -12.59
CA ARG A 413 -22.54 2.43 -12.59
C ARG A 413 -23.29 3.41 -13.48
N ARG A 414 -22.73 4.60 -13.69
CA ARG A 414 -23.30 5.69 -14.50
C ARG A 414 -22.43 6.05 -15.69
N THR A 415 -21.12 5.89 -15.56
CA THR A 415 -20.08 6.25 -16.51
C THR A 415 -19.45 4.98 -17.04
N ARG A 416 -19.64 4.74 -18.34
CA ARG A 416 -19.47 3.44 -18.98
C ARG A 416 -18.02 3.05 -19.23
N ASN A 417 -17.13 4.03 -19.40
CA ASN A 417 -15.71 3.81 -19.68
C ASN A 417 -14.82 3.98 -18.43
N LEU A 418 -15.37 3.65 -17.26
CA LEU A 418 -14.70 3.73 -15.97
C LEU A 418 -14.67 2.36 -15.28
N ILE A 419 -13.56 2.03 -14.62
CA ILE A 419 -13.42 0.89 -13.72
C ILE A 419 -12.99 1.39 -12.35
N HIS A 420 -13.71 1.00 -11.30
CA HIS A 420 -13.36 1.31 -9.92
C HIS A 420 -12.54 0.20 -9.29
N VAL A 421 -11.39 0.58 -8.72
CA VAL A 421 -10.53 -0.22 -7.86
C VAL A 421 -10.39 0.53 -6.53
N ALA A 422 -11.45 0.48 -5.73
CA ALA A 422 -11.64 1.28 -4.54
C ALA A 422 -11.87 0.42 -3.29
N GLY A 423 -11.86 1.04 -2.11
CA GLY A 423 -12.01 0.31 -0.84
C GLY A 423 -10.78 -0.53 -0.46
N ILE A 424 -9.67 -0.38 -1.19
CA ILE A 424 -8.48 -1.21 -1.03
C ILE A 424 -7.78 -0.87 0.29
N GLN A 425 -7.90 -1.81 1.22
CA GLN A 425 -7.21 -1.86 2.52
C GLN A 425 -6.70 -3.29 2.74
N SER A 426 -6.08 -3.61 3.89
CA SER A 426 -5.63 -4.99 4.18
C SER A 426 -6.77 -6.00 3.88
N PRO A 427 -6.51 -7.03 3.06
CA PRO A 427 -5.22 -7.50 2.51
C PRO A 427 -4.87 -6.97 1.09
N GLY A 428 -4.96 -5.67 0.85
CA GLY A 428 -4.83 -5.05 -0.48
C GLY A 428 -3.49 -5.30 -1.17
N LEU A 429 -2.39 -5.31 -0.42
CA LEU A 429 -1.09 -5.72 -0.94
C LEU A 429 -1.17 -7.16 -1.46
N THR A 430 -1.59 -8.10 -0.59
CA THR A 430 -1.69 -9.53 -0.91
C THR A 430 -2.60 -9.82 -2.10
N THR A 431 -3.68 -9.08 -2.25
CA THR A 431 -4.67 -9.34 -3.32
C THR A 431 -4.30 -8.72 -4.67
N ALA A 432 -3.35 -7.79 -4.70
CA ALA A 432 -3.02 -7.00 -5.88
C ALA A 432 -2.66 -7.82 -7.13
N PRO A 433 -1.89 -8.94 -7.07
CA PRO A 433 -1.58 -9.71 -8.27
C PRO A 433 -2.82 -10.29 -8.96
N ALA A 434 -3.75 -10.87 -8.20
CA ALA A 434 -4.96 -11.47 -8.77
C ALA A 434 -5.98 -10.42 -9.19
N VAL A 435 -6.11 -9.33 -8.41
CA VAL A 435 -6.98 -8.20 -8.77
C VAL A 435 -6.51 -7.56 -10.08
N ALA A 436 -5.19 -7.42 -10.26
CA ALA A 436 -4.65 -6.80 -11.47
C ALA A 436 -5.01 -7.55 -12.75
N VAL A 437 -4.92 -8.89 -12.72
CA VAL A 437 -5.30 -9.74 -13.85
C VAL A 437 -6.76 -9.50 -14.21
N ASP A 438 -7.68 -9.64 -13.25
CA ASP A 438 -9.12 -9.53 -13.51
C ASP A 438 -9.51 -8.10 -13.95
N MET A 439 -8.86 -7.05 -13.40
CA MET A 439 -9.16 -5.66 -13.79
C MET A 439 -8.57 -5.28 -15.15
N ALA A 440 -7.41 -5.82 -15.52
CA ALA A 440 -6.85 -5.65 -16.86
C ALA A 440 -7.69 -6.38 -17.91
N GLU A 441 -8.14 -7.61 -17.62
CA GLU A 441 -9.08 -8.35 -18.48
C GLU A 441 -10.40 -7.60 -18.65
N LEU A 442 -10.95 -7.04 -17.56
CA LEU A 442 -12.16 -6.21 -17.64
C LEU A 442 -11.98 -4.99 -18.56
N ALA A 443 -10.85 -4.29 -18.46
CA ALA A 443 -10.56 -3.15 -19.34
C ALA A 443 -10.45 -3.58 -20.82
N VAL A 444 -9.79 -4.71 -21.08
CA VAL A 444 -9.67 -5.29 -22.42
C VAL A 444 -11.02 -5.71 -22.98
N ASP A 445 -11.86 -6.35 -22.17
CA ASP A 445 -13.22 -6.73 -22.57
C ASP A 445 -14.10 -5.50 -22.87
N MET A 446 -13.90 -4.40 -22.14
CA MET A 446 -14.60 -3.15 -22.39
C MET A 446 -14.16 -2.49 -23.71
N LEU A 447 -12.85 -2.44 -23.98
CA LEU A 447 -12.29 -1.95 -25.26
C LEU A 447 -12.70 -2.86 -26.43
N GLY A 448 -12.73 -4.18 -26.21
CA GLY A 448 -13.09 -5.21 -27.18
C GLY A 448 -14.49 -5.06 -27.80
N LYS A 449 -15.36 -4.25 -27.17
CA LYS A 449 -16.69 -3.92 -27.70
C LYS A 449 -16.67 -2.91 -28.83
N THR A 450 -15.61 -2.11 -28.93
CA THR A 450 -15.48 -1.02 -29.92
C THR A 450 -14.30 -1.22 -30.86
N GLU A 451 -13.28 -1.98 -30.46
CA GLU A 451 -12.07 -2.22 -31.25
C GLU A 451 -11.47 -3.62 -31.01
N THR A 452 -10.50 -4.01 -31.83
CA THR A 452 -9.77 -5.27 -31.64
C THR A 452 -8.56 -5.04 -30.74
N VAL A 453 -8.50 -5.75 -29.61
CA VAL A 453 -7.35 -5.71 -28.69
C VAL A 453 -6.49 -6.96 -28.86
N GLU A 454 -5.27 -6.78 -29.37
CA GLU A 454 -4.33 -7.88 -29.60
C GLU A 454 -3.41 -8.13 -28.39
N LYS A 455 -2.93 -9.37 -28.24
CA LYS A 455 -1.86 -9.69 -27.29
C LYS A 455 -0.53 -9.04 -27.72
N ASN A 456 0.24 -8.61 -26.73
CA ASN A 456 1.61 -8.13 -26.94
C ASN A 456 2.57 -9.33 -26.95
N ASN A 457 3.00 -9.76 -28.13
CA ASN A 457 3.94 -10.88 -28.29
C ASN A 457 5.36 -10.57 -27.77
N ASN A 458 5.67 -9.29 -27.51
CA ASN A 458 6.96 -8.86 -26.97
C ASN A 458 6.93 -8.69 -25.44
N TYR A 459 5.81 -9.04 -24.78
CA TYR A 459 5.71 -8.92 -23.33
C TYR A 459 6.78 -9.76 -22.62
N ASN A 460 7.58 -9.10 -21.80
CA ASN A 460 8.59 -9.70 -20.95
C ASN A 460 8.18 -9.55 -19.46
N PRO A 461 7.79 -10.64 -18.78
CA PRO A 461 7.44 -10.57 -17.36
C PRO A 461 8.66 -10.31 -16.47
N ILE A 462 9.88 -10.55 -16.98
CA ILE A 462 11.11 -10.53 -16.21
C ILE A 462 11.68 -9.11 -16.14
N ARG A 463 11.68 -8.56 -14.94
CA ARG A 463 12.42 -7.36 -14.56
C ARG A 463 13.67 -7.76 -13.79
N LYS A 464 14.79 -7.08 -14.03
CA LYS A 464 16.03 -7.22 -13.25
C LYS A 464 16.23 -6.03 -12.32
N GLY A 465 16.28 -6.29 -11.02
CA GLY A 465 16.52 -5.30 -9.98
C GLY A 465 17.93 -4.72 -10.03
N VAL A 466 18.19 -3.74 -9.16
CA VAL A 466 19.58 -3.30 -8.91
C VAL A 466 20.29 -4.44 -8.17
N PRO A 467 21.53 -4.79 -8.56
CA PRO A 467 22.32 -5.78 -7.83
C PRO A 467 22.37 -5.49 -6.33
N VAL A 468 22.28 -6.52 -5.48
CA VAL A 468 22.35 -6.38 -4.02
C VAL A 468 23.68 -6.90 -3.54
N LEU A 469 24.69 -6.03 -3.52
CA LEU A 469 26.10 -6.45 -3.33
C LEU A 469 26.34 -7.17 -2.01
N ARG A 470 25.66 -6.75 -0.94
CA ARG A 470 25.83 -7.32 0.40
C ARG A 470 25.36 -8.78 0.52
N GLU A 471 24.58 -9.27 -0.44
CA GLU A 471 24.04 -10.63 -0.47
C GLU A 471 24.85 -11.55 -1.40
N MET A 472 25.88 -11.02 -2.07
CA MET A 472 26.77 -11.75 -2.96
C MET A 472 27.98 -12.33 -2.22
N ASP A 473 28.52 -13.45 -2.71
CA ASP A 473 29.81 -13.97 -2.26
C ASP A 473 30.99 -13.08 -2.71
N ASP A 474 32.13 -13.23 -2.04
CA ASP A 474 33.31 -12.38 -2.24
C ASP A 474 33.86 -12.46 -3.67
N ASP A 475 33.87 -13.65 -4.29
CA ASP A 475 34.35 -13.83 -5.68
C ASP A 475 33.48 -13.08 -6.69
N THR A 476 32.16 -13.11 -6.51
CA THR A 476 31.20 -12.39 -7.35
C THR A 476 31.35 -10.88 -7.18
N ARG A 477 31.51 -10.42 -5.93
CA ARG A 477 31.75 -9.00 -5.64
C ARG A 477 33.06 -8.51 -6.25
N GLU A 478 34.14 -9.27 -6.13
CA GLU A 478 35.44 -8.91 -6.70
C GLU A 478 35.37 -8.74 -8.22
N LYS A 479 34.68 -9.65 -8.91
CA LYS A 479 34.43 -9.53 -10.36
C LYS A 479 33.65 -8.27 -10.72
N MET A 480 32.55 -7.99 -10.01
CA MET A 480 31.77 -6.77 -10.25
C MET A 480 32.57 -5.48 -10.01
N ILE A 481 33.41 -5.46 -8.97
CA ILE A 481 34.27 -4.31 -8.65
C ILE A 481 35.36 -4.15 -9.71
N ALA A 482 35.93 -5.25 -10.22
CA ALA A 482 36.91 -5.22 -11.29
C ALA A 482 36.31 -4.69 -12.61
N GLU A 483 35.06 -5.02 -12.91
CA GLU A 483 34.33 -4.50 -14.08
C GLU A 483 33.92 -3.04 -13.91
N ASN A 484 33.46 -2.65 -12.71
CA ASN A 484 33.09 -1.28 -12.37
C ASN A 484 33.51 -0.92 -10.94
N PRO A 485 34.58 -0.11 -10.76
CA PRO A 485 35.09 0.28 -9.45
C PRO A 485 34.09 1.02 -8.56
N ASP A 486 33.02 1.63 -9.10
CA ASP A 486 32.00 2.29 -8.29
C ASP A 486 31.28 1.31 -7.34
N TYR A 487 31.26 0.00 -7.64
CA TYR A 487 30.75 -1.03 -6.73
C TYR A 487 31.65 -1.27 -5.51
N GLY A 488 32.92 -0.83 -5.55
CA GLY A 488 33.86 -0.91 -4.43
C GLY A 488 33.73 0.26 -3.44
N GLU A 489 33.09 1.36 -3.84
CA GLU A 489 32.93 2.55 -3.01
C GLU A 489 31.66 2.45 -2.14
N ILE A 490 31.80 2.04 -0.88
CA ILE A 490 30.67 1.91 0.04
C ILE A 490 30.21 3.28 0.57
N ILE A 491 28.98 3.64 0.24
CA ILE A 491 28.32 4.90 0.61
C ILE A 491 27.49 4.76 1.88
N CYS A 492 26.73 3.66 2.02
CA CYS A 492 25.96 3.39 3.22
C CYS A 492 26.51 2.18 3.98
N ARG A 493 27.23 2.42 5.08
CA ARG A 493 27.81 1.33 5.89
C ARG A 493 26.76 0.42 6.55
N CYS A 494 25.66 0.98 7.06
CA CYS A 494 24.66 0.20 7.79
C CYS A 494 23.92 -0.80 6.90
N GLU A 495 23.66 -0.43 5.64
CA GLU A 495 22.96 -1.29 4.68
C GLU A 495 23.92 -1.91 3.64
N GLN A 496 25.21 -1.55 3.70
CA GLN A 496 26.28 -1.95 2.78
C GLN A 496 26.01 -1.62 1.31
N ILE A 497 25.57 -0.38 1.07
CA ILE A 497 25.23 0.11 -0.28
C ILE A 497 26.41 0.86 -0.89
N SER A 498 26.80 0.45 -2.08
CA SER A 498 27.85 1.03 -2.91
C SER A 498 27.37 2.23 -3.75
N LYS A 499 28.32 3.00 -4.28
CA LYS A 499 28.04 4.04 -5.27
C LYS A 499 27.50 3.44 -6.57
N GLY A 500 28.02 2.29 -7.00
CA GLY A 500 27.55 1.56 -8.19
C GLY A 500 26.05 1.25 -8.10
N GLU A 501 25.57 0.73 -6.97
CA GLU A 501 24.14 0.48 -6.75
C GLU A 501 23.31 1.77 -6.83
N ILE A 502 23.80 2.89 -6.28
CA ILE A 502 23.12 4.20 -6.36
C ILE A 502 22.99 4.67 -7.82
N LEU A 503 24.06 4.52 -8.61
CA LEU A 503 24.05 4.89 -10.03
C LEU A 503 23.10 4.01 -10.85
N ASP A 504 23.01 2.72 -10.54
CA ASP A 504 22.05 1.82 -11.18
C ASP A 504 20.61 2.18 -10.82
N ALA A 505 20.34 2.52 -9.56
CA ALA A 505 19.02 2.99 -9.13
C ALA A 505 18.61 4.29 -9.87
N LEU A 506 19.57 5.18 -10.14
CA LEU A 506 19.34 6.40 -10.94
C LEU A 506 19.09 6.10 -12.42
N LYS A 507 19.59 4.99 -12.94
CA LYS A 507 19.37 4.51 -14.32
C LYS A 507 18.15 3.59 -14.45
N SER A 508 17.36 3.42 -13.39
CA SER A 508 16.15 2.59 -13.42
C SER A 508 15.13 3.09 -14.45
N PRO A 509 14.21 2.21 -14.94
CA PRO A 509 13.19 2.61 -15.92
C PRO A 509 12.34 3.80 -15.49
N ILE A 510 12.18 4.00 -14.18
CA ILE A 510 11.53 5.16 -13.58
C ILE A 510 12.55 5.87 -12.71
N CYS A 511 13.28 6.83 -13.29
CA CYS A 511 14.27 7.62 -12.57
C CYS A 511 13.59 8.60 -11.59
N VAL A 512 13.87 8.45 -10.29
CA VAL A 512 13.44 9.39 -9.24
C VAL A 512 14.69 9.85 -8.47
N PRO A 513 15.35 10.92 -8.92
CA PRO A 513 16.64 11.36 -8.41
C PRO A 513 16.47 12.22 -7.14
N THR A 514 15.87 11.62 -6.10
CA THR A 514 15.76 12.20 -4.76
C THR A 514 16.37 11.27 -3.74
N VAL A 515 16.79 11.79 -2.59
CA VAL A 515 17.38 10.96 -1.52
C VAL A 515 16.43 9.84 -1.08
N ASP A 516 15.14 10.15 -0.93
CA ASP A 516 14.12 9.16 -0.56
C ASP A 516 13.77 8.22 -1.73
N GLY A 517 13.93 8.66 -2.98
CA GLY A 517 13.77 7.83 -4.19
C GLY A 517 14.84 6.73 -4.29
N ILE A 518 16.10 7.08 -4.01
CA ILE A 518 17.20 6.10 -3.91
C ILE A 518 17.03 5.20 -2.69
N LYS A 519 16.68 5.78 -1.54
CA LYS A 519 16.36 5.04 -0.30
C LYS A 519 15.28 3.98 -0.53
N LYS A 520 14.23 4.23 -1.30
CA LYS A 520 13.17 3.24 -1.56
C LYS A 520 13.58 2.12 -2.52
N ARG A 521 14.47 2.40 -3.48
CA ARG A 521 14.95 1.42 -4.45
C ARG A 521 15.99 0.47 -3.85
N ILE A 522 16.94 1.02 -3.09
CA ILE A 522 18.14 0.29 -2.67
C ILE A 522 18.57 0.55 -1.21
N ARG A 523 17.71 1.20 -0.41
CA ARG A 523 17.81 1.28 1.06
C ARG A 523 18.89 2.15 1.73
N PRO A 524 19.70 3.03 1.08
CA PRO A 524 20.58 3.90 1.86
C PRO A 524 19.78 4.75 2.85
N GLY A 525 20.22 4.74 4.10
CA GLY A 525 19.54 5.42 5.20
C GLY A 525 18.30 4.71 5.75
N MET A 526 18.05 3.44 5.41
CA MET A 526 17.04 2.59 6.07
C MET A 526 17.56 1.85 7.31
N GLY A 527 18.89 1.73 7.46
CA GLY A 527 19.52 1.08 8.61
C GLY A 527 19.53 1.94 9.88
N ARG A 528 20.21 1.47 10.93
CA ARG A 528 20.21 2.09 12.27
C ARG A 528 20.46 3.60 12.31
N CYS A 529 21.34 4.12 11.46
CA CYS A 529 21.68 5.55 11.45
C CYS A 529 20.63 6.44 10.76
N GLN A 530 19.61 5.87 10.13
CA GLN A 530 18.52 6.56 9.42
C GLN A 530 18.98 7.60 8.38
N GLY A 531 20.19 7.42 7.83
CA GLY A 531 20.76 8.31 6.82
C GLY A 531 21.65 9.41 7.37
N GLY A 532 21.92 9.45 8.69
CA GLY A 532 22.77 10.47 9.30
C GLY A 532 24.18 10.59 8.73
N PHE A 533 24.72 9.53 8.13
CA PHE A 533 26.06 9.52 7.51
C PHE A 533 26.03 9.50 5.98
N CYS A 534 25.19 8.66 5.38
CA CYS A 534 25.20 8.45 3.94
C CYS A 534 24.41 9.50 3.14
N SER A 535 23.46 10.23 3.77
CA SER A 535 22.59 11.15 3.00
C SER A 535 23.37 12.24 2.26
N PRO A 536 24.37 12.93 2.85
CA PRO A 536 25.16 13.92 2.12
C PRO A 536 25.90 13.33 0.91
N LEU A 537 26.41 12.10 1.02
CA LEU A 537 27.09 11.40 -0.06
C LEU A 537 26.11 11.00 -1.17
N VAL A 538 24.93 10.47 -0.80
CA VAL A 538 23.85 10.18 -1.76
C VAL A 538 23.42 11.45 -2.49
N THR A 539 23.22 12.56 -1.77
CA THR A 539 22.89 13.86 -2.36
C THR A 539 23.94 14.30 -3.37
N LYS A 540 25.23 14.17 -3.02
CA LYS A 540 26.34 14.49 -3.91
C LYS A 540 26.35 13.63 -5.18
N ILE A 541 26.18 12.31 -5.06
CA ILE A 541 26.13 11.40 -6.20
C ILE A 541 24.95 11.73 -7.13
N ILE A 542 23.79 12.06 -6.57
CA ILE A 542 22.63 12.48 -7.37
C ILE A 542 22.94 13.79 -8.12
N ALA A 543 23.54 14.78 -7.44
CA ALA A 543 23.89 16.06 -8.04
C ALA A 543 24.86 15.87 -9.22
N GLU A 544 25.91 15.06 -9.02
CA GLU A 544 26.89 14.70 -10.04
C GLU A 544 26.25 13.96 -11.22
N PHE A 545 25.36 13.00 -10.96
CA PHE A 545 24.65 12.25 -11.99
C PHE A 545 23.76 13.15 -12.86
N LEU A 546 23.08 14.12 -12.24
CA LEU A 546 22.21 15.06 -12.94
C LEU A 546 22.96 16.23 -13.60
N GLY A 547 24.23 16.46 -13.22
CA GLY A 547 24.99 17.62 -13.65
C GLY A 547 24.46 18.94 -13.07
N VAL A 548 23.90 18.90 -11.85
CA VAL A 548 23.29 20.07 -11.18
C VAL A 548 24.00 20.41 -9.87
N PRO A 549 23.91 21.65 -9.38
CA PRO A 549 24.40 22.02 -8.06
C PRO A 549 23.71 21.23 -6.92
N LEU A 550 24.41 21.06 -5.79
CA LEU A 550 23.92 20.26 -4.65
C LEU A 550 22.56 20.71 -4.09
N TYR A 551 22.26 22.02 -4.16
CA TYR A 551 21.01 22.61 -3.66
C TYR A 551 19.78 22.33 -4.54
N GLU A 552 19.99 21.83 -5.75
CA GLU A 552 18.90 21.38 -6.62
C GLU A 552 18.38 20.00 -6.22
N VAL A 553 19.22 19.16 -5.60
CA VAL A 553 18.83 17.83 -5.14
C VAL A 553 17.84 17.94 -3.97
N LYS A 554 16.71 17.24 -4.10
CA LYS A 554 15.63 17.25 -3.11
C LYS A 554 15.60 15.97 -2.29
N LYS A 555 15.00 16.06 -1.10
CA LYS A 555 14.83 14.92 -0.20
C LYS A 555 13.82 13.92 -0.75
N SER A 556 12.64 14.39 -1.16
CA SER A 556 11.52 13.50 -1.53
C SER A 556 10.55 14.09 -2.54
N SER A 557 10.38 15.41 -2.56
CA SER A 557 9.54 16.15 -3.51
C SER A 557 10.17 17.51 -3.79
N ALA A 558 9.62 18.25 -4.75
CA ALA A 558 10.09 19.60 -5.10
C ALA A 558 10.18 20.55 -3.88
N GLU A 559 9.25 20.40 -2.93
CA GLU A 559 9.15 21.22 -1.71
C GLU A 559 10.13 20.78 -0.60
N ALA A 560 10.71 19.57 -0.70
CA ALA A 560 11.56 19.00 0.33
C ALA A 560 13.04 19.37 0.10
N VAL A 561 13.36 20.65 0.28
CA VAL A 561 14.71 21.21 0.12
C VAL A 561 15.67 20.67 1.19
N ILE A 562 16.88 20.25 0.78
CA ILE A 562 17.94 19.77 1.68
C ILE A 562 18.94 20.89 1.99
N THR A 563 19.42 21.58 0.94
CA THR A 563 20.38 22.69 1.04
C THR A 563 19.92 23.86 0.18
N TYR A 564 20.30 25.09 0.55
CA TYR A 564 19.87 26.32 -0.13
C TYR A 564 20.95 26.98 -0.99
N GLY A 565 22.22 26.56 -0.86
CA GLY A 565 23.34 27.16 -1.57
C GLY A 565 24.67 26.93 -0.85
N GLU A 566 25.77 27.33 -1.47
CA GLU A 566 27.08 27.35 -0.85
C GLU A 566 27.20 28.53 0.13
N THR A 567 27.71 28.27 1.33
CA THR A 567 27.97 29.32 2.33
C THR A 567 29.38 29.87 2.29
N LYS A 568 30.27 29.23 1.52
CA LYS A 568 31.64 29.70 1.26
C LYS A 568 31.78 29.94 -0.22
N VAL A 569 31.57 31.19 -0.64
CA VAL A 569 32.02 31.63 -1.96
C VAL A 569 33.54 31.69 -1.88
N ASN A 570 34.24 30.94 -2.72
CA ASN A 570 35.67 31.20 -2.93
C ASN A 570 35.76 32.58 -3.60
N GLU A 571 35.83 33.63 -2.78
CA GLU A 571 36.41 34.90 -3.23
C GLU A 571 37.83 34.55 -3.68
N GLY A 572 38.02 34.52 -5.00
CA GLY A 572 39.31 34.23 -5.59
C GLY A 572 40.35 35.13 -4.95
N GLY A 573 41.43 34.51 -4.46
CA GLY A 573 42.66 35.25 -4.27
C GLY A 573 42.99 35.91 -5.59
N GLU A 574 42.95 37.25 -5.61
CA GLU A 574 43.53 38.04 -6.69
C GLU A 574 44.98 37.61 -6.86
N GLU A 575 45.36 37.35 -8.12
CA GLU A 575 46.72 37.01 -8.57
C GLU A 575 47.79 38.04 -8.18
#